data_AF-A0A817N4Q8-F1
#
_entry.id   AF-A0A817N4Q8-F1
#
_cell.length_a   1.000
_cell.length_b   1.000
_cell.length_c   1.000
_cell.angle_alpha   90.00
_cell.angle_beta   90.00
_cell.angle_gamma   90.00
#
_symmetry.space_group_name_H-M   'P 1'
#
loop_
_entity.id
_entity.type
_entity.pdbx_description
1 polymer ?
#
loop_
_entity_poly.entity_id
_entity_poly.type
_entity_poly.pdbx_seq_one_letter_code
_entity_poly.pdbx_strand_id
1 'polypeptide(L)' 'MLEDVGLIQPRTMIIANNVITPSVPDYLEYVRNNPNYTSTFYEGKIENREDLNNG' A
#
# COMPACT_ATOMS: atom_id res chain seq x y z
N MET A 1 5.98 -13.20 6.72
CA MET A 1 5.86 -12.15 5.69
C MET A 1 6.27 -12.74 4.34
N LEU A 2 5.98 -12.09 3.21
CA LEU A 2 6.33 -12.62 1.88
C LEU A 2 7.86 -12.63 1.66
N GLU A 3 8.56 -11.75 2.37
CA GLU A 3 10.01 -11.66 2.48
C GLU A 3 10.59 -12.95 3.11
N ASP A 4 9.98 -13.46 4.18
CA ASP A 4 10.48 -14.62 4.94
C ASP A 4 10.44 -15.93 4.13
N VAL A 5 9.54 -16.00 3.14
CA VAL A 5 9.40 -17.15 2.24
C VAL A 5 10.07 -16.92 0.88
N GLY A 6 10.80 -15.80 0.72
CA GLY A 6 11.58 -15.49 -0.48
C GLY A 6 10.78 -15.07 -1.71
N LEU A 7 9.49 -14.73 -1.54
CA LEU A 7 8.62 -14.27 -2.62
C LEU A 7 8.84 -12.79 -2.96
N ILE A 8 9.33 -12.00 -2.00
CA ILE A 8 9.81 -10.63 -2.22
C ILE A 8 11.33 -10.64 -2.12
N GLN A 9 12.00 -10.06 -3.11
CA GLN A 9 13.45 -10.04 -3.23
C GLN A 9 13.93 -8.62 -3.57
N PRO A 10 15.25 -8.32 -3.48
CA PRO A 10 15.76 -7.03 -3.88
C PRO A 10 15.31 -6.65 -5.30
N ARG A 11 14.79 -5.43 -5.45
CA ARG A 11 14.19 -4.86 -6.67
C ARG A 11 12.78 -5.36 -7.03
N THR A 12 12.15 -6.21 -6.22
CA THR A 12 10.70 -6.45 -6.35
C THR A 12 9.95 -5.13 -6.13
N MET A 13 9.02 -4.81 -7.02
CA MET A 13 8.16 -3.63 -6.91
C MET A 13 6.79 -4.04 -6.39
N ILE A 14 6.31 -3.34 -5.36
CA ILE A 14 5.00 -3.54 -4.77
C ILE A 14 4.17 -2.29 -5.05
N ILE A 15 2.96 -2.48 -5.58
CA ILE A 15 1.98 -1.41 -5.78
C ILE A 15 0.76 -1.75 -4.94
N ALA A 16 0.39 -0.86 -4.02
CA ALA A 16 -0.77 -1.02 -3.16
C ALA A 16 -1.81 0.06 -3.47
N ASN A 17 -3.00 -0.36 -3.90
CA ASN A 17 -4.14 0.53 -4.06
C ASN A 17 -4.87 0.75 -2.73
N ASN A 18 -5.70 1.80 -2.65
CA ASN A 18 -6.60 2.07 -1.53
C ASN A 18 -5.90 2.30 -0.18
N VAL A 19 -4.64 2.73 -0.18
CA VAL A 19 -3.90 2.92 1.08
C VAL A 19 -4.47 4.02 2.00
N ILE A 20 -5.29 4.91 1.44
CA ILE A 20 -5.97 5.99 2.14
C ILE A 20 -7.44 5.65 2.45
N THR A 21 -8.18 5.08 1.49
CA THR A 21 -9.61 4.75 1.63
C THR A 21 -9.93 3.42 0.94
N PRO A 22 -10.37 2.38 1.69
CA PRO A 22 -10.36 2.29 3.15
C PRO A 22 -8.93 2.28 3.73
N SER A 23 -8.70 3.04 4.79
CA SER A 23 -7.36 3.24 5.38
C SER A 23 -6.69 1.93 5.82
N VAL A 24 -5.39 1.78 5.53
CA VAL A 24 -4.54 0.67 5.97
C VAL A 24 -3.26 1.19 6.67
N PRO A 25 -3.40 1.74 7.89
CA PRO A 25 -2.30 2.44 8.56
C PRO A 25 -1.12 1.52 8.88
N ASP A 26 -1.38 0.29 9.33
CA ASP A 26 -0.34 -0.68 9.70
C ASP A 26 0.58 -1.03 8.50
N TYR A 27 0.00 -1.16 7.30
CA TYR A 27 0.76 -1.38 6.08
C TYR A 27 1.66 -0.17 5.77
N LEU A 28 1.10 1.04 5.82
CA LEU A 28 1.84 2.28 5.55
C LEU A 28 2.96 2.50 6.57
N GLU A 29 2.72 2.22 7.85
CA GLU A 29 3.73 2.30 8.91
C GLU A 29 4.88 1.32 8.65
N TYR A 30 4.56 0.06 8.34
CA TYR A 30 5.56 -0.96 8.07
C TYR A 30 6.44 -0.61 6.86
N VAL A 31 5.85 -0.32 5.69
CA VAL A 31 6.64 -0.11 4.46
C VAL A 31 7.40 1.22 4.43
N ARG A 32 6.98 2.21 5.22
CA ARG A 32 7.67 3.52 5.30
C ARG A 32 8.81 3.53 6.32
N ASN A 33 8.71 2.74 7.38
CA ASN A 33 9.72 2.69 8.45
C ASN A 33 10.72 1.53 8.29
N ASN A 34 10.47 0.59 7.36
CA ASN A 34 11.37 -0.53 7.13
C ASN A 34 12.48 -0.17 6.12
N PRO A 35 13.77 -0.26 6.50
CA PRO A 35 14.90 0.11 5.63
C PRO A 35 15.07 -0.77 4.38
N ASN A 36 14.39 -1.92 4.31
CA ASN A 36 14.41 -2.79 3.14
C ASN A 36 13.50 -2.28 2.00
N TYR A 37 12.70 -1.26 2.25
CA TYR A 37 11.79 -0.67 1.28
C TYR A 37 12.14 0.78 0.98
N THR A 38 12.06 1.14 -0.31
CA THR A 38 11.99 2.53 -0.75
C THR A 38 10.54 2.82 -1.12
N SER A 39 9.88 3.69 -0.35
CA SER A 39 8.47 4.01 -0.52
C SER A 39 8.27 5.34 -1.23
N THR A 40 7.43 5.35 -2.27
CA THR A 40 6.95 6.58 -2.95
C THR A 40 5.43 6.58 -2.93
N PHE A 41 4.84 7.71 -2.55
CA PHE A 41 3.38 7.90 -2.56
C PHE A 41 2.94 8.63 -3.82
N TYR A 42 1.91 8.11 -4.47
CA TYR A 42 1.24 8.73 -5.61
C TYR A 42 -0.21 9.03 -5.22
N GLU A 43 -0.57 10.31 -5.21
CA GLU A 43 -1.94 10.73 -4.91
C GLU A 43 -2.86 10.40 -6.10
N GLY A 44 -3.96 9.71 -5.80
CA GLY A 44 -4.96 9.30 -6.79
C GLY A 44 -6.36 9.75 -6.39
N LYS A 45 -7.31 9.64 -7.32
CA LYS A 45 -8.75 9.84 -7.05
C LYS A 45 -9.40 8.48 -6.81
N ILE A 46 -10.38 8.44 -5.91
CA ILE A 46 -11.20 7.25 -5.71
C ILE A 46 -11.94 6.94 -7.00
N GLU A 47 -11.75 5.72 -7.49
CA GLU A 47 -12.46 5.19 -8.65
C GLU A 47 -13.93 4.97 -8.24
N ASN A 48 -14.84 5.73 -8.83
CA ASN A 48 -16.29 5.74 -8.59
C ASN A 48 -16.72 6.24 -7.19
N ARG A 49 -17.17 7.51 -7.15
CA ARG A 49 -17.72 8.16 -5.95
C ARG A 49 -19.05 7.58 -5.46
N GLU A 50 -19.71 6.71 -6.24
CA GLU A 50 -21.03 6.18 -5.91
C GLU A 50 -20.99 5.16 -4.77
N ASP A 51 -19.87 4.45 -4.60
CA ASP A 51 -19.69 3.41 -3.57
C ASP A 51 -19.60 3.99 -2.14
N LEU A 52 -19.45 5.31 -2.01
CA LEU A 52 -19.41 6.02 -0.73
C LEU A 52 -20.74 6.69 -0.35
N ASN A 53 -21.74 6.68 -1.25
CA ASN A 53 -23.03 7.33 -1.03
C ASN A 53 -24.13 6.38 -0.56
N ASN A 54 -23.87 5.07 -0.46
CA ASN A 54 -24.77 4.10 0.18
C ASN A 54 -24.37 3.90 1.64
N GLY A 55 -24.59 4.95 2.44
CA GLY A 55 -24.62 4.88 3.91
C GLY A 55 -26.04 4.58 4.41
#